data_AF-A0A8J3S997-F1
#
_entry.id   AF-A0A8J3S997-F1
#
_cell.length_a   1.000
_cell.length_b   1.000
_cell.length_c   1.000
_cell.angle_alpha   90.00
_cell.angle_beta   90.00
_cell.angle_gamma   90.00
#
_symmetry.space_group_name_H-M   'P 1'
#
loop_
_entity.id
_entity.type
_entity.pdbx_description
1 polymer ?
#
loop_
_entity_poly.entity_id
_entity_poly.type
_entity_poly.pdbx_seq_one_letter_code
_entity_poly.pdbx_strand_id
1 'polypeptide(L)'
;MSAESLPERLDNLPVEAKEFLQLVAVDFNGTYHVYLASKDERIKMTRLSMSLLAAPFAAAVALASAKVISPSALITWEQAPAYLFAMIAAFGLLSFLPFLRLIEAVNAHMRTARALNNFRLLYVVQLKDHFSALGWSPNLPVDPRYPETYAPLAWPGVNVMMLALVNSSYIAIGTLGLLRSDPNPAVLIVIIGLLALVHYFVYYVRSNVSRKRRLPQNPFHFPNVET
;
A
#
# COMPACT_ATOMS: atom_id res chain seq x y z
N MET A 1 -29.71 19.63 -21.44
CA MET A 1 -30.60 18.87 -20.55
C MET A 1 -30.11 19.09 -19.13
N SER A 2 -30.95 19.69 -18.29
CA SER A 2 -30.65 19.98 -16.88
C SER A 2 -30.56 18.68 -16.09
N ALA A 3 -29.60 18.59 -15.16
CA ALA A 3 -29.57 17.52 -14.17
C ALA A 3 -30.90 17.55 -13.41
N GLU A 4 -31.74 16.53 -13.59
CA GLU A 4 -32.92 16.34 -12.77
C GLU A 4 -32.45 16.24 -11.32
N SER A 5 -32.89 17.21 -10.51
CA SER A 5 -32.64 17.24 -9.08
C SER A 5 -33.15 15.94 -8.48
N LEU A 6 -32.27 15.19 -7.80
CA LEU A 6 -32.66 14.05 -6.97
C LEU A 6 -33.83 14.50 -6.07
N PRO A 7 -34.92 13.71 -5.97
CA PRO A 7 -36.09 14.11 -5.20
C PRO A 7 -35.71 14.34 -3.73
N GLU A 8 -36.18 15.45 -3.15
CA GLU A 8 -35.95 15.82 -1.74
C GLU A 8 -36.53 14.81 -0.73
N ARG A 9 -37.41 13.91 -1.17
CA ARG A 9 -38.05 12.87 -0.36
C ARG A 9 -37.95 11.51 -1.05
N LEU A 10 -37.66 10.48 -0.24
CA LEU A 10 -37.55 9.07 -0.67
C LEU A 10 -38.82 8.55 -1.36
N ASP A 11 -39.97 9.17 -1.11
CA ASP A 11 -41.29 8.77 -1.62
C ASP A 11 -41.47 8.97 -3.14
N ASN A 12 -40.60 9.76 -3.77
CA ASN A 12 -40.65 10.05 -5.21
C ASN A 12 -39.58 9.30 -6.02
N LEU A 13 -38.91 8.31 -5.43
CA LEU A 13 -37.96 7.48 -6.17
C LEU A 13 -38.73 6.50 -7.07
N PRO A 14 -38.26 6.22 -8.30
CA PRO A 14 -38.90 5.27 -9.22
C PRO A 14 -38.75 3.79 -8.78
N VAL A 15 -38.33 3.54 -7.54
CA VAL A 15 -37.98 2.23 -6.97
C VAL A 15 -38.53 2.17 -5.55
N GLU A 16 -39.14 1.05 -5.16
CA GLU A 16 -39.67 0.89 -3.80
C GLU A 16 -38.55 1.00 -2.76
N ALA A 17 -38.84 1.59 -1.60
CA ALA A 17 -37.83 1.83 -0.54
C ALA A 17 -37.08 0.54 -0.12
N LYS A 18 -37.76 -0.61 -0.14
CA LYS A 18 -37.17 -1.92 0.16
C LYS A 18 -36.16 -2.35 -0.91
N GLU A 19 -36.47 -2.16 -2.18
CA GLU A 19 -35.59 -2.48 -3.31
C GLU A 19 -34.38 -1.53 -3.34
N PHE A 20 -34.60 -0.25 -3.05
CA PHE A 20 -33.53 0.73 -2.88
C PHE A 20 -32.55 0.34 -1.76
N LEU A 21 -33.06 -0.07 -0.59
CA LEU A 21 -32.21 -0.56 0.52
C LEU A 21 -31.43 -1.82 0.14
N GLN A 22 -32.02 -2.72 -0.66
CA GLN A 22 -31.32 -3.90 -1.16
C GLN A 22 -30.16 -3.52 -2.09
N LEU A 23 -30.37 -2.58 -3.02
CA LEU A 23 -29.33 -2.09 -3.91
C LEU A 23 -28.17 -1.45 -3.13
N VAL A 24 -28.48 -0.56 -2.18
CA VAL A 24 -27.48 0.08 -1.32
C VAL A 24 -26.70 -0.95 -0.48
N ALA A 25 -27.39 -1.96 0.05
CA ALA A 25 -26.73 -3.03 0.80
C ALA A 25 -25.79 -3.87 -0.08
N VAL A 26 -26.18 -4.16 -1.34
CA VAL A 26 -25.33 -4.86 -2.31
C VAL A 26 -24.08 -4.03 -2.65
N ASP A 27 -24.24 -2.74 -2.91
CA ASP A 27 -23.11 -1.83 -3.21
C ASP A 27 -22.14 -1.69 -2.04
N PHE A 28 -22.68 -1.58 -0.82
CA PHE A 28 -21.88 -1.55 0.40
C PHE A 28 -21.10 -2.85 0.59
N ASN A 29 -21.78 -4.01 0.47
CA ASN A 29 -21.13 -5.31 0.59
C ASN A 29 -20.04 -5.50 -0.47
N GLY A 30 -20.30 -5.11 -1.72
CA GLY A 30 -19.30 -5.13 -2.78
C GLY A 30 -18.06 -4.31 -2.42
N THR A 31 -18.25 -3.06 -1.98
CA THR A 31 -17.15 -2.18 -1.55
C THR A 31 -16.39 -2.74 -0.35
N TYR A 32 -17.11 -3.31 0.61
CA TYR A 32 -16.54 -3.92 1.82
C TYR A 32 -15.70 -5.16 1.50
N HIS A 33 -16.15 -6.02 0.60
CA HIS A 33 -15.36 -7.17 0.14
C HIS A 33 -14.05 -6.74 -0.54
N VAL A 34 -14.08 -5.69 -1.36
CA VAL A 34 -12.86 -5.15 -1.99
C VAL A 34 -11.91 -4.55 -0.94
N TYR A 35 -12.45 -3.88 0.10
CA TYR A 35 -11.66 -3.38 1.22
C TYR A 35 -10.95 -4.51 1.97
N LEU A 36 -11.66 -5.61 2.28
CA LEU A 36 -11.09 -6.79 2.94
C LEU A 36 -10.02 -7.46 2.06
N ALA A 37 -10.30 -7.67 0.77
CA ALA A 37 -9.34 -8.24 -0.17
C ALA A 37 -8.06 -7.39 -0.26
N SER A 38 -8.20 -6.06 -0.32
CA SER A 38 -7.05 -5.14 -0.34
C SER A 38 -6.24 -5.19 0.95
N LYS A 39 -6.91 -5.35 2.11
CA LYS A 39 -6.23 -5.52 3.40
C LYS A 39 -5.43 -6.83 3.44
N ASP A 40 -6.01 -7.92 2.96
CA ASP A 40 -5.35 -9.23 2.92
C ASP A 40 -4.16 -9.24 1.95
N GLU A 41 -4.31 -8.62 0.78
CA GLU A 41 -3.23 -8.49 -0.21
C GLU A 41 -2.04 -7.74 0.38
N ARG A 42 -2.27 -6.63 1.11
CA ARG A 42 -1.18 -5.92 1.81
C ARG A 42 -0.41 -6.82 2.77
N ILE A 43 -1.11 -7.60 3.60
CA ILE A 43 -0.47 -8.51 4.56
C ILE A 43 0.33 -9.60 3.83
N LYS A 44 -0.24 -10.17 2.76
CA LYS A 44 0.42 -11.20 1.93
C LYS A 44 1.69 -10.64 1.27
N MET A 45 1.63 -9.44 0.69
CA MET A 45 2.79 -8.80 0.05
C MET A 45 3.88 -8.45 1.07
N THR A 46 3.52 -7.95 2.26
CA THR A 46 4.51 -7.72 3.33
C THR A 46 5.21 -9.02 3.75
N ARG A 47 4.46 -10.11 3.95
CA ARG A 47 5.03 -11.42 4.30
C ARG A 47 5.94 -11.94 3.19
N LEU A 48 5.53 -11.81 1.93
CA LEU A 48 6.32 -12.21 0.78
C LEU A 48 7.64 -11.42 0.71
N SER A 49 7.60 -10.09 0.88
CA SER A 49 8.80 -9.26 0.93
C SER A 49 9.74 -9.68 2.06
N MET A 50 9.21 -9.91 3.27
CA MET A 50 10.02 -10.38 4.41
C MET A 50 10.64 -11.75 4.14
N SER A 51 9.89 -12.68 3.54
CA SER A 51 10.38 -14.01 3.20
C SER A 51 11.48 -13.97 2.14
N LEU A 52 11.35 -13.11 1.12
CA LEU A 52 12.37 -12.94 0.08
C LEU A 52 13.64 -12.30 0.65
N LEU A 53 13.50 -11.28 1.50
CA LEU A 53 14.65 -10.64 2.15
C LEU A 53 15.36 -11.59 3.14
N ALA A 54 14.64 -12.53 3.76
CA ALA A 54 15.25 -13.53 4.63
C ALA A 54 15.98 -14.65 3.87
N ALA A 55 15.68 -14.86 2.58
CA ALA A 55 16.20 -15.99 1.81
C ALA A 55 17.75 -15.98 1.64
N PRO A 56 18.41 -14.85 1.35
CA PRO A 56 19.88 -14.80 1.32
C PRO A 56 20.53 -15.19 2.64
N PHE A 57 19.93 -14.81 3.77
CA PHE A 57 20.43 -15.20 5.09
C PHE A 57 20.29 -16.70 5.32
N ALA A 58 19.10 -17.27 5.05
CA ALA A 58 18.87 -18.70 5.17
C ALA A 58 19.83 -19.53 4.27
N ALA A 59 20.05 -19.05 3.03
CA ALA A 59 20.98 -19.69 2.10
C ALA A 59 22.44 -19.58 2.58
N ALA A 60 22.88 -18.44 3.10
CA ALA A 60 24.22 -18.29 3.66
C ALA A 60 24.44 -19.23 4.86
N VAL A 61 23.46 -19.35 5.75
CA VAL A 61 23.48 -20.31 6.87
C VAL A 61 23.57 -21.74 6.35
N ALA A 62 22.74 -22.13 5.38
CA ALA A 62 22.75 -23.47 4.80
C ALA A 62 24.11 -23.81 4.15
N LEU A 63 24.70 -22.87 3.40
CA LEU A 63 26.00 -23.05 2.77
C LEU A 63 27.14 -23.17 3.79
N ALA A 64 27.10 -22.40 4.87
CA ALA A 64 28.04 -22.51 5.97
C ALA A 64 27.88 -23.86 6.72
N SER A 65 26.63 -24.27 7.00
CA SER A 65 26.34 -25.56 7.63
C SER A 65 26.76 -26.75 6.76
N ALA A 66 26.62 -26.65 5.44
CA ALA A 66 27.09 -27.64 4.48
C ALA A 66 28.61 -27.61 4.24
N LYS A 67 29.35 -26.73 4.94
CA LYS A 67 30.80 -26.52 4.79
C LYS A 67 31.24 -26.14 3.37
N VAL A 68 30.32 -25.60 2.56
CA VAL A 68 30.63 -25.03 1.24
C VAL A 68 31.38 -23.71 1.41
N ILE A 69 31.11 -22.99 2.50
CA ILE A 69 31.75 -21.73 2.86
C ILE A 69 32.34 -21.85 4.26
N SER A 70 33.59 -21.44 4.42
CA SER A 70 34.16 -21.28 5.75
C SER A 70 33.54 -20.05 6.42
N PRO A 71 33.03 -20.15 7.66
CA PRO A 71 32.56 -18.99 8.40
C PRO A 71 33.59 -17.86 8.51
N SER A 72 34.88 -18.18 8.50
CA SER A 72 35.96 -17.20 8.52
C SER A 72 35.96 -16.29 7.28
N ALA A 73 35.54 -16.81 6.12
CA ALA A 73 35.46 -16.05 4.88
C ALA A 73 34.36 -14.98 4.91
N LEU A 74 33.41 -15.07 5.84
CA LEU A 74 32.33 -14.08 6.01
C LEU A 74 32.71 -12.93 6.95
N ILE A 75 33.88 -13.01 7.59
CA ILE A 75 34.36 -11.99 8.54
C ILE A 75 34.85 -10.74 7.79
N THR A 76 35.42 -10.93 6.59
CA THR A 76 35.99 -9.85 5.79
C THR A 76 35.34 -9.79 4.42
N TRP A 77 35.12 -8.58 3.94
CA TRP A 77 34.46 -8.31 2.67
C TRP A 77 35.19 -8.94 1.47
N GLU A 78 36.52 -8.88 1.48
CA GLU A 78 37.37 -9.39 0.40
C GLU A 78 37.37 -10.93 0.30
N GLN A 79 37.20 -11.62 1.43
CA GLN A 79 37.20 -13.09 1.46
C GLN A 79 35.82 -13.68 1.18
N ALA A 80 34.76 -12.86 1.26
CA ALA A 80 33.41 -13.31 1.05
C ALA A 80 33.19 -13.74 -0.42
N PRO A 81 32.64 -14.95 -0.66
CA PRO A 81 32.43 -15.42 -2.03
C PRO A 81 31.48 -14.53 -2.83
N ALA A 82 31.87 -14.20 -4.07
CA ALA A 82 31.11 -13.30 -4.94
C ALA A 82 29.65 -13.74 -5.19
N TYR A 83 29.38 -15.05 -5.19
CA TYR A 83 28.02 -15.55 -5.39
C TYR A 83 27.07 -15.22 -4.23
N LEU A 84 27.57 -14.98 -3.01
CA LEU A 84 26.73 -14.50 -1.91
C LEU A 84 26.27 -13.07 -2.17
N PHE A 85 27.17 -12.21 -2.64
CA PHE A 85 26.82 -10.86 -3.05
C PHE A 85 25.86 -10.85 -4.24
N ALA A 86 26.05 -11.76 -5.21
CA ALA A 86 25.12 -11.96 -6.31
C ALA A 86 23.72 -12.31 -5.82
N MET A 87 23.63 -13.24 -4.86
CA MET A 87 22.36 -13.65 -4.25
C MET A 87 21.69 -12.48 -3.51
N ILE A 88 22.43 -11.74 -2.69
CA ILE A 88 21.91 -10.57 -1.98
C ILE A 88 21.34 -9.54 -2.97
N ALA A 89 22.10 -9.21 -4.02
CA ALA A 89 21.65 -8.28 -5.06
C ALA A 89 20.41 -8.80 -5.80
N ALA A 90 20.40 -10.07 -6.20
CA ALA A 90 19.28 -10.69 -6.91
C ALA A 90 18.00 -10.66 -6.08
N PHE A 91 18.06 -11.02 -4.80
CA PHE A 91 16.89 -10.99 -3.92
C PHE A 91 16.43 -9.57 -3.58
N GLY A 92 17.34 -8.59 -3.51
CA GLY A 92 16.96 -7.17 -3.43
C GLY A 92 16.20 -6.70 -4.68
N LEU A 93 16.69 -7.05 -5.87
CA LEU A 93 16.01 -6.74 -7.13
C LEU A 93 14.65 -7.44 -7.22
N LEU A 94 14.56 -8.73 -6.88
CA LEU A 94 13.31 -9.49 -6.88
C LEU A 94 12.29 -8.93 -5.88
N SER A 95 12.75 -8.44 -4.72
CA SER A 95 11.90 -7.83 -3.69
C SER A 95 11.26 -6.51 -4.13
N PHE A 96 11.71 -5.92 -5.25
CA PHE A 96 11.05 -4.76 -5.85
C PHE A 96 9.63 -5.09 -6.38
N LEU A 97 9.39 -6.32 -6.84
CA LEU A 97 8.07 -6.74 -7.34
C LEU A 97 6.98 -6.74 -6.25
N PRO A 98 7.14 -7.44 -5.11
CA PRO A 98 6.17 -7.37 -4.02
C PRO A 98 6.11 -5.97 -3.40
N PHE A 99 7.18 -5.17 -3.46
CA PHE A 99 7.15 -3.77 -3.06
C PHE A 99 6.18 -2.95 -3.92
N LEU A 100 6.23 -3.06 -5.25
CA LEU A 100 5.27 -2.38 -6.15
C LEU A 100 3.83 -2.84 -5.89
N ARG A 101 3.60 -4.15 -5.73
CA ARG A 101 2.28 -4.70 -5.41
C ARG A 101 1.75 -4.23 -4.06
N LEU A 102 2.63 -4.11 -3.06
CA LEU A 102 2.26 -3.55 -1.75
C LEU A 102 1.77 -2.11 -1.88
N ILE A 103 2.43 -1.28 -2.70
CA ILE A 103 2.00 0.11 -2.95
C ILE A 103 0.60 0.14 -3.57
N GLU A 104 0.34 -0.71 -4.56
CA GLU A 104 -0.97 -0.81 -5.21
C GLU A 104 -2.05 -1.26 -4.22
N ALA A 105 -1.77 -2.26 -3.38
CA ALA A 105 -2.69 -2.75 -2.36
C ALA A 105 -2.97 -1.70 -1.27
N VAL A 106 -1.97 -0.92 -0.86
CA VAL A 106 -2.14 0.23 0.06
C VAL A 106 -3.06 1.29 -0.57
N ASN A 107 -2.84 1.64 -1.83
CA ASN A 107 -3.66 2.62 -2.54
C ASN A 107 -5.10 2.12 -2.77
N ALA A 108 -5.29 0.85 -3.08
CA ALA A 108 -6.61 0.23 -3.19
C ALA A 108 -7.35 0.29 -1.85
N HIS A 109 -6.69 -0.14 -0.78
CA HIS A 109 -7.24 -0.12 0.57
C HIS A 109 -7.69 1.28 1.00
N MET A 110 -6.87 2.32 0.78
CA MET A 110 -7.22 3.70 1.13
C MET A 110 -8.40 4.25 0.32
N ARG A 111 -8.48 3.93 -0.99
CA ARG A 111 -9.64 4.31 -1.82
C ARG A 111 -10.92 3.65 -1.34
N THR A 112 -10.88 2.35 -1.07
CA THR A 112 -12.06 1.61 -0.59
C THR A 112 -12.47 2.06 0.82
N ALA A 113 -11.52 2.41 1.68
CA ALA A 113 -11.81 2.95 3.01
C ALA A 113 -12.53 4.29 2.92
N ARG A 114 -12.13 5.16 1.98
CA ARG A 114 -12.83 6.43 1.73
C ARG A 114 -14.23 6.20 1.18
N ALA A 115 -14.40 5.29 0.22
CA ALA A 115 -15.71 4.94 -0.31
C ALA A 115 -16.66 4.46 0.80
N LEU A 116 -16.20 3.58 1.70
CA LEU A 116 -16.97 3.13 2.86
C LEU A 116 -17.31 4.29 3.82
N ASN A 117 -16.37 5.21 4.05
CA ASN A 117 -16.62 6.39 4.86
C ASN A 117 -17.68 7.29 4.21
N ASN A 118 -17.62 7.51 2.89
CA ASN A 118 -18.62 8.29 2.16
C ASN A 118 -20.02 7.65 2.24
N PHE A 119 -20.13 6.32 2.13
CA PHE A 119 -21.39 5.62 2.39
C PHE A 119 -21.92 5.88 3.81
N ARG A 120 -21.03 5.84 4.81
CA ARG A 120 -21.39 6.14 6.20
C ARG A 120 -21.87 7.58 6.37
N LEU A 121 -21.24 8.54 5.69
CA LEU A 121 -21.61 9.96 5.76
C LEU A 121 -23.04 10.21 5.26
N LEU A 122 -23.53 9.44 4.28
CA LEU A 122 -24.91 9.55 3.80
C LEU A 122 -25.91 9.37 4.96
N TYR A 123 -25.72 8.37 5.81
CA TYR A 123 -26.59 8.15 6.96
C TYR A 123 -26.39 9.18 8.07
N VAL A 124 -25.15 9.66 8.28
CA VAL A 124 -24.88 10.71 9.29
C VAL A 124 -25.56 12.02 8.90
N VAL A 125 -25.62 12.35 7.62
CA VAL A 125 -26.31 13.55 7.13
C VAL A 125 -27.83 13.36 7.17
N GLN A 126 -28.36 12.22 6.74
CA GLN A 126 -29.81 12.01 6.64
C GLN A 126 -30.48 11.63 7.98
N LEU A 127 -29.78 10.97 8.90
CA LEU A 127 -30.32 10.48 10.17
C LEU A 127 -29.73 11.21 11.39
N LYS A 128 -29.09 12.37 11.17
CA LYS A 128 -28.40 13.16 12.19
C LYS A 128 -29.26 13.40 13.44
N ASP A 129 -30.50 13.83 13.25
CA ASP A 129 -31.38 14.23 14.34
C ASP A 129 -31.81 13.02 15.19
N HIS A 130 -32.04 11.88 14.54
CA HIS A 130 -32.36 10.62 15.21
C HIS A 130 -31.16 10.10 16.02
N PHE A 131 -29.96 10.15 15.46
CA PHE A 131 -28.75 9.75 16.16
C PHE A 131 -28.40 10.67 17.33
N SER A 132 -28.59 11.98 17.16
CA SER A 132 -28.39 12.97 18.22
C SER A 132 -29.35 12.74 19.39
N ALA A 133 -30.61 12.39 19.12
CA ALA A 133 -31.59 12.05 20.16
C ALA A 133 -31.22 10.79 20.95
N LEU A 134 -30.49 9.86 20.33
CA LEU A 134 -29.98 8.63 20.95
C LEU A 134 -28.62 8.82 21.62
N GLY A 135 -28.05 10.04 21.62
CA GLY A 135 -26.71 10.32 22.13
C GLY A 135 -25.59 9.60 21.36
N TRP A 136 -25.88 9.09 20.17
CA TRP A 136 -24.93 8.35 19.35
C TRP A 136 -24.08 9.30 18.52
N SER A 137 -22.77 9.04 18.43
CA SER A 137 -21.85 9.77 17.56
C SER A 137 -20.91 8.82 16.80
N PRO A 138 -20.51 9.17 15.56
CA PRO A 138 -19.57 8.35 14.78
C PRO A 138 -18.20 8.30 15.45
N ASN A 139 -17.59 7.12 15.45
CA ASN A 139 -16.25 6.88 15.97
C ASN A 139 -15.11 7.27 15.01
N LEU A 140 -15.41 7.65 13.76
CA LEU A 140 -14.40 8.20 12.82
C LEU A 140 -14.86 9.59 12.37
N PRO A 141 -13.92 10.47 11.97
CA PRO A 141 -14.24 11.83 11.53
C PRO A 141 -15.36 11.89 10.47
N VAL A 142 -16.21 12.90 10.60
CA VAL A 142 -17.27 13.22 9.63
C VAL A 142 -16.65 14.07 8.51
N ASP A 143 -15.76 13.47 7.73
CA ASP A 143 -15.02 14.13 6.65
C ASP A 143 -14.92 13.19 5.43
N PRO A 144 -15.42 13.59 4.24
CA PRO A 144 -15.36 12.75 3.02
C PRO A 144 -13.93 12.52 2.52
N ARG A 145 -12.95 13.29 2.98
CA ARG A 145 -11.54 13.12 2.62
C ARG A 145 -10.87 12.07 3.47
N TYR A 146 -11.47 11.67 4.60
CA TYR A 146 -10.92 10.68 5.51
C TYR A 146 -11.10 9.24 4.97
N PRO A 147 -10.08 8.36 5.05
CA PRO A 147 -8.71 8.68 5.45
C PRO A 147 -7.95 9.40 4.33
N GLU A 148 -7.01 10.26 4.73
CA GLU A 148 -6.12 10.95 3.79
C GLU A 148 -5.42 9.93 2.87
N THR A 149 -5.44 10.19 1.55
CA THR A 149 -4.91 9.23 0.56
C THR A 149 -3.40 9.02 0.71
N TYR A 150 -2.71 9.98 1.31
CA TYR A 150 -1.27 9.96 1.47
C TYR A 150 -0.89 10.41 2.87
N ALA A 151 -0.64 9.43 3.75
CA ALA A 151 -0.10 9.66 5.08
C ALA A 151 1.26 8.93 5.20
N PRO A 152 2.37 9.55 4.78
CA PRO A 152 3.69 8.90 4.74
C PRO A 152 4.18 8.54 6.15
N LEU A 153 3.76 9.31 7.16
CA LEU A 153 4.07 9.08 8.57
C LEU A 153 3.08 8.12 9.25
N ALA A 154 2.00 7.74 8.57
CA ALA A 154 1.14 6.67 9.07
C ALA A 154 1.82 5.31 8.88
N TRP A 155 1.40 4.32 9.66
CA TRP A 155 1.95 2.97 9.64
C TRP A 155 2.14 2.35 8.24
N PRO A 156 1.22 2.52 7.26
CA PRO A 156 1.44 2.03 5.91
C PRO A 156 2.64 2.69 5.20
N GLY A 157 2.81 4.00 5.35
CA GLY A 157 3.93 4.74 4.79
C GLY A 157 5.27 4.35 5.43
N VAL A 158 5.28 4.22 6.76
CA VAL A 158 6.46 3.75 7.51
C VAL A 158 6.90 2.37 7.05
N ASN A 159 5.98 1.42 6.86
CA ASN A 159 6.30 0.08 6.36
C ASN A 159 6.93 0.12 4.96
N VAL A 160 6.40 0.96 4.07
CA VAL A 160 6.95 1.15 2.71
C VAL A 160 8.36 1.76 2.80
N MET A 161 8.57 2.76 3.67
CA MET A 161 9.89 3.37 3.87
C MET A 161 10.93 2.37 4.41
N MET A 162 10.55 1.57 5.41
CA MET A 162 11.42 0.54 5.98
C MET A 162 11.79 -0.53 4.94
N LEU A 163 10.82 -1.01 4.16
CA LEU A 163 11.09 -1.96 3.09
C LEU A 163 11.97 -1.36 2.00
N ALA A 164 11.73 -0.11 1.60
CA ALA A 164 12.57 0.59 0.63
C ALA A 164 14.03 0.70 1.11
N LEU A 165 14.24 1.01 2.39
CA LEU A 165 15.57 1.10 2.98
C LEU A 165 16.27 -0.26 2.99
N VAL A 166 15.61 -1.30 3.49
CA VAL A 166 16.17 -2.66 3.52
C VAL A 166 16.49 -3.16 2.11
N ASN A 167 15.59 -2.92 1.16
CA ASN A 167 15.80 -3.34 -0.22
C ASN A 167 17.00 -2.62 -0.86
N SER A 168 17.11 -1.33 -0.59
CA SER A 168 18.23 -0.50 -1.04
C SER A 168 19.56 -0.97 -0.45
N SER A 169 19.57 -1.38 0.82
CA SER A 169 20.74 -1.99 1.46
C SER A 169 21.16 -3.29 0.78
N TYR A 170 20.20 -4.17 0.46
CA TYR A 170 20.50 -5.43 -0.24
C TYR A 170 21.11 -5.16 -1.62
N ILE A 171 20.49 -4.28 -2.41
CA ILE A 171 20.99 -3.94 -3.74
C ILE A 171 22.38 -3.31 -3.64
N ALA A 172 22.60 -2.35 -2.73
CA ALA A 172 23.87 -1.67 -2.57
C ALA A 172 24.99 -2.63 -2.14
N ILE A 173 24.77 -3.41 -1.07
CA ILE A 173 25.75 -4.35 -0.53
C ILE A 173 26.07 -5.43 -1.57
N GLY A 174 25.06 -6.03 -2.19
CA GLY A 174 25.26 -7.06 -3.20
C GLY A 174 26.00 -6.54 -4.43
N THR A 175 25.66 -5.34 -4.91
CA THR A 175 26.31 -4.76 -6.10
C THR A 175 27.77 -4.36 -5.82
N LEU A 176 28.03 -3.69 -4.69
CA LEU A 176 29.40 -3.30 -4.33
C LEU A 176 30.29 -4.52 -4.06
N GLY A 177 29.75 -5.57 -3.44
CA GLY A 177 30.48 -6.80 -3.17
C GLY A 177 30.81 -7.57 -4.46
N LEU A 178 29.89 -7.57 -5.43
CA LEU A 178 30.15 -8.10 -6.77
C LEU A 178 31.27 -7.34 -7.50
N LEU A 179 31.31 -6.01 -7.35
CA LEU A 179 32.36 -5.18 -7.93
C LEU A 179 33.70 -5.28 -7.18
N ARG A 180 33.74 -6.01 -6.05
CA ARG A 180 34.88 -6.06 -5.13
C ARG A 180 35.38 -4.67 -4.74
N SER A 181 34.47 -3.71 -4.64
CA SER A 181 34.79 -2.38 -4.13
C SER A 181 34.97 -2.47 -2.63
N ASP A 182 35.96 -1.75 -2.11
CA ASP A 182 36.14 -1.63 -0.67
C ASP A 182 34.89 -1.04 -0.02
N PRO A 183 34.45 -1.59 1.13
CA PRO A 183 33.24 -1.13 1.80
C PRO A 183 33.52 0.19 2.51
N ASN A 184 33.50 1.30 1.78
CA ASN A 184 33.52 2.63 2.36
C ASN A 184 32.13 2.94 2.94
N PRO A 185 31.98 3.13 4.27
CA PRO A 185 30.67 3.35 4.90
C PRO A 185 29.96 4.59 4.36
N ALA A 186 30.69 5.65 4.03
CA ALA A 186 30.10 6.86 3.47
C ALA A 186 29.49 6.60 2.08
N VAL A 187 30.22 5.87 1.22
CA VAL A 187 29.73 5.49 -0.11
C VAL A 187 28.50 4.58 0.00
N LEU A 188 28.53 3.61 0.93
CA LEU A 188 27.39 2.74 1.21
C LEU A 188 26.15 3.53 1.63
N ILE A 189 26.28 4.45 2.60
CA ILE A 189 25.17 5.28 3.07
C ILE A 189 24.61 6.14 1.93
N VAL A 190 25.48 6.74 1.10
CA VAL A 190 25.05 7.55 -0.05
C VAL A 190 24.27 6.70 -1.05
N ILE A 191 24.78 5.53 -1.46
CA ILE A 191 24.12 4.66 -2.43
C ILE A 191 22.78 4.14 -1.88
N ILE A 192 22.75 3.70 -0.62
CA ILE A 192 21.52 3.25 0.05
C ILE A 192 20.51 4.38 0.10
N GLY A 193 20.94 5.59 0.47
CA GLY A 193 20.09 6.78 0.50
C GLY A 193 19.51 7.11 -0.86
N LEU A 194 20.34 7.13 -1.92
CA LEU A 194 19.88 7.40 -3.29
C LEU A 194 18.89 6.34 -3.78
N LEU A 195 19.17 5.05 -3.55
CA LEU A 195 18.25 3.97 -3.92
C LEU A 195 16.94 4.05 -3.12
N ALA A 196 16.99 4.38 -1.83
CA ALA A 196 15.80 4.54 -1.00
C ALA A 196 14.95 5.73 -1.46
N LEU A 197 15.59 6.83 -1.86
CA LEU A 197 14.92 7.98 -2.48
C LEU A 197 14.24 7.60 -3.79
N VAL A 198 14.87 6.77 -4.63
CA VAL A 198 14.24 6.25 -5.86
C VAL A 198 12.99 5.42 -5.52
N HIS A 199 13.08 4.50 -4.56
CA HIS A 199 11.91 3.73 -4.12
C HIS A 199 10.80 4.63 -3.58
N TYR A 200 11.15 5.64 -2.78
CA TYR A 200 10.20 6.60 -2.24
C TYR A 200 9.57 7.48 -3.34
N PHE A 201 10.35 7.89 -4.33
CA PHE A 201 9.86 8.62 -5.49
C PHE A 201 8.85 7.78 -6.27
N VAL A 202 9.14 6.49 -6.50
CA VAL A 202 8.20 5.55 -7.13
C VAL A 202 6.92 5.44 -6.31
N TYR A 203 7.01 5.30 -4.99
CA TYR A 203 5.84 5.28 -4.10
C TYR A 203 5.02 6.58 -4.23
N TYR A 204 5.67 7.73 -4.14
CA TYR A 204 5.03 9.03 -4.25
C TYR A 204 4.31 9.21 -5.60
N VAL A 205 4.98 8.89 -6.71
CA VAL A 205 4.39 8.99 -8.06
C VAL A 205 3.19 8.06 -8.19
N ARG A 206 3.30 6.79 -7.78
CA ARG A 206 2.21 5.80 -7.90
C ARG A 206 0.99 6.16 -7.05
N SER A 207 1.22 6.65 -5.84
CA SER A 207 0.15 7.10 -4.95
C SER A 207 -0.54 8.37 -5.47
N ASN A 208 0.21 9.31 -6.05
CA ASN A 208 -0.37 10.53 -6.65
C ASN A 208 -1.03 10.31 -8.02
N VAL A 209 -0.53 9.39 -8.86
CA VAL A 209 -1.21 9.01 -10.11
C VAL A 209 -2.55 8.35 -9.79
N SER A 210 -2.62 7.53 -8.73
CA SER A 210 -3.88 6.94 -8.26
C SER A 210 -4.89 8.00 -7.80
N ARG A 211 -4.42 9.14 -7.27
CA ARG A 211 -5.27 10.30 -6.92
C ARG A 211 -5.85 11.02 -8.15
N LYS A 212 -5.13 11.01 -9.28
CA LYS A 212 -5.52 11.72 -10.52
C LYS A 212 -6.28 10.86 -11.52
N ARG A 213 -6.54 9.57 -11.24
CA ARG A 213 -7.29 8.70 -12.15
C ARG A 213 -8.70 9.30 -12.30
N ARG A 214 -8.94 9.93 -13.46
CA ARG A 214 -10.24 10.50 -13.82
C ARG A 214 -11.30 9.41 -13.67
N LEU A 215 -12.37 9.72 -12.94
CA LEU A 215 -13.58 8.92 -12.96
C LEU A 215 -13.97 8.72 -14.44
N PRO A 216 -14.38 7.50 -14.85
CA PRO A 216 -14.91 7.31 -16.20
C PRO A 216 -16.01 8.35 -16.45
N GLN A 217 -16.13 8.84 -17.69
CA GLN A 217 -17.21 9.76 -18.07
C GLN A 217 -18.52 9.15 -17.57
N ASN A 218 -19.16 9.80 -16.61
CA ASN A 218 -20.41 9.32 -16.03
C ASN A 218 -21.51 9.55 -17.07
N PRO A 219 -21.91 8.52 -17.85
CA PRO A 219 -22.87 8.72 -18.93
C PRO A 219 -24.28 8.96 -18.38
N PHE A 220 -24.47 8.76 -17.07
CA PHE A 220 -25.72 8.90 -16.34
C PHE A 220 -25.81 10.21 -15.54
N HIS A 221 -24.80 11.10 -15.64
CA HIS A 221 -24.79 12.43 -15.02
C HIS A 221 -25.04 12.49 -13.50
N PHE A 222 -24.92 11.39 -12.75
CA PHE A 222 -24.96 11.43 -11.29
C PHE A 222 -23.92 12.44 -10.74
N PRO A 223 -24.26 13.22 -9.70
CA PRO A 223 -23.34 14.19 -9.13
C PRO A 223 -22.08 13.49 -8.61
N ASN A 224 -20.91 13.94 -9.09
CA ASN A 224 -19.63 13.46 -8.57
C ASN A 224 -19.47 13.99 -7.15
N VAL A 225 -19.62 13.11 -6.17
CA VAL A 225 -19.53 13.44 -4.74
C VAL A 225 -18.07 13.59 -4.26
N GLU A 226 -17.10 13.25 -5.10
CA GLU A 226 -15.68 13.53 -4.87
C GLU A 226 -15.28 14.88 -5.48
N THR A 227 -15.46 15.96 -4.73
CA THR A 227 -14.82 17.29 -4.99
C THR A 227 -14.03 17.76 -3.79
#